data_AF-A0A4Y2H5Z5-F1
#
_entry.id   AF-A0A4Y2H5Z5-F1
#
_cell.length_a   1.000
_cell.length_b   1.000
_cell.length_c   1.000
_cell.angle_alpha   90.00
_cell.angle_beta   90.00
_cell.angle_gamma   90.00
#
_symmetry.space_group_name_H-M   'P 1'
#
loop_
_entity.id
_entity.type
_entity.pdbx_description
1 polymer ?
#
loop_
_entity_poly.entity_id
_entity_poly.type
_entity_poly.pdbx_seq_one_letter_code
_entity_poly.pdbx_strand_id
1 'polypeptide(L)'
;MARNLFKKIIRFLRFDPKTGRPARLKSDKFALASALWYPFIENSSSCYKPRVNLTVDEQLLPSKARCPFSQYIPSKPDKFGIKFWLLVCVYSKNGLNGADSERPAD
;
A
#
# COMPACT_ATOMS: atom_id res chain seq x y z
N MET A 1 16.92 15.19 14.75
CA MET A 1 16.65 14.08 15.69
C MET A 1 17.92 13.22 15.85
N ALA A 2 18.26 12.74 17.04
CA ALA A 2 19.45 11.91 17.23
C ALA A 2 19.28 10.52 16.56
N ARG A 3 20.36 9.97 15.97
CA ARG A 3 20.34 8.69 15.23
C ARG A 3 19.71 7.55 16.03
N ASN A 4 20.04 7.45 17.32
CA ASN A 4 19.55 6.39 18.20
C ASN A 4 18.05 6.54 18.51
N LEU A 5 17.59 7.78 18.69
CA LEU A 5 16.17 8.06 18.90
C LEU A 5 15.35 7.73 17.65
N PHE A 6 15.82 8.12 16.47
CA PHE A 6 15.17 7.79 15.21
C PHE A 6 15.02 6.27 15.00
N LYS A 7 16.10 5.51 15.20
CA LYS A 7 16.06 4.04 15.13
C LYS A 7 15.08 3.43 16.14
N LYS A 8 15.01 3.98 17.35
CA LYS A 8 14.09 3.53 18.40
C LYS A 8 12.63 3.76 17.97
N ILE A 9 12.31 4.93 17.45
CA ILE A 9 10.96 5.26 16.98
C ILE A 9 10.53 4.32 15.85
N ILE A 10 11.36 4.14 14.82
CA ILE A 10 11.04 3.25 13.69
C ILE A 10 10.77 1.82 14.16
N ARG A 11 11.56 1.31 15.11
CA ARG A 11 11.41 -0.06 15.63
C ARG A 11 10.05 -0.30 16.31
N PHE A 12 9.48 0.73 16.94
CA PHE A 12 8.23 0.62 17.70
C PHE A 12 7.02 1.24 16.99
N LEU A 13 7.21 1.75 15.77
CA LEU A 13 6.12 2.32 14.97
C LEU A 13 5.08 1.24 14.64
N ARG A 14 3.81 1.54 14.97
CA ARG A 14 2.65 0.69 14.73
C ARG A 14 1.50 1.56 14.27
N PHE A 15 0.69 1.02 13.36
CA PHE A 15 -0.48 1.70 12.80
C PHE A 15 -1.79 0.99 13.13
N ASP A 16 -1.73 -0.05 13.97
CA ASP A 16 -2.87 -0.86 14.35
C ASP A 16 -2.92 -1.08 15.88
N PRO A 17 -4.12 -1.14 16.48
CA PRO A 17 -4.25 -1.52 17.87
C PRO A 17 -4.00 -3.02 18.03
N LYS A 18 -3.21 -3.41 19.04
CA LYS A 18 -2.93 -4.84 19.32
C LYS A 18 -4.20 -5.62 19.68
N THR A 19 -5.21 -4.94 20.23
CA THR A 19 -6.50 -5.52 20.60
C THR A 19 -7.27 -5.96 19.36
N GLY A 20 -7.77 -7.19 19.36
CA GLY A 20 -8.57 -7.74 18.25
C GLY A 20 -7.81 -8.01 16.95
N ARG A 21 -6.49 -7.74 16.88
CA ARG A 21 -5.64 -8.04 15.73
C ARG A 21 -5.83 -9.45 15.14
N PRO A 22 -5.84 -10.55 15.92
CA PRO A 22 -5.97 -11.89 15.34
C PRO A 22 -7.33 -12.12 14.69
N ALA A 23 -8.40 -11.43 15.13
CA ALA A 23 -9.70 -11.50 14.46
C ALA A 23 -9.68 -10.72 13.14
N ARG A 24 -9.13 -9.50 13.13
CA ARG A 24 -9.04 -8.66 11.93
C ARG A 24 -8.15 -9.28 10.85
N LEU A 25 -7.02 -9.90 11.23
CA LEU A 25 -6.13 -10.55 10.26
C LEU A 25 -6.76 -11.75 9.54
N LYS A 26 -7.86 -12.31 10.07
CA LYS A 26 -8.60 -13.39 9.38
C LYS A 26 -9.41 -12.85 8.20
N SER A 27 -9.97 -11.65 8.34
CA SER A 27 -10.78 -11.01 7.30
C SER A 27 -9.97 -10.08 6.40
N ASP A 28 -9.04 -9.33 6.97
CA ASP A 28 -8.21 -8.32 6.30
C ASP A 28 -6.73 -8.66 6.49
N LYS A 29 -6.10 -9.19 5.44
CA LYS A 29 -4.67 -9.51 5.44
C LYS A 29 -3.81 -8.25 5.61
N PHE A 30 -4.34 -7.08 5.26
CA PHE A 30 -3.70 -5.77 5.34
C PHE A 30 -4.07 -4.99 6.62
N ALA A 31 -4.70 -5.64 7.61
CA ALA A 31 -5.20 -5.02 8.85
C ALA A 31 -4.17 -4.24 9.69
N LEU A 32 -2.87 -4.42 9.43
CA LEU A 32 -1.80 -3.71 10.12
C LEU A 32 -1.60 -2.27 9.62
N ALA A 33 -2.10 -1.95 8.43
CA ALA A 33 -1.96 -0.64 7.80
C ALA A 33 -3.27 -0.10 7.21
N SER A 34 -4.31 -0.92 7.09
CA SER A 34 -5.59 -0.55 6.47
C SER A 34 -6.23 0.71 7.09
N ALA A 35 -6.15 0.87 8.41
CA ALA A 35 -6.67 2.04 9.11
C ALA A 35 -6.02 3.37 8.71
N LEU A 36 -4.81 3.35 8.16
CA LEU A 36 -4.15 4.53 7.58
C LEU A 36 -4.34 4.60 6.07
N TRP A 37 -4.29 3.45 5.42
CA TRP A 37 -4.26 3.35 3.97
C TRP A 37 -5.57 3.79 3.32
N TYR A 38 -6.72 3.33 3.82
CA TYR A 38 -8.01 3.68 3.22
C TYR A 38 -8.32 5.18 3.35
N PRO A 39 -8.16 5.82 4.53
CA PRO A 39 -8.34 7.27 4.63
C PRO A 39 -7.32 8.05 3.79
N PHE A 40 -6.09 7.55 3.66
CA PHE A 40 -5.09 8.17 2.79
C PHE A 40 -5.53 8.16 1.32
N ILE A 41 -6.04 7.03 0.83
CA ILE A 41 -6.57 6.92 -0.54
C ILE A 41 -7.77 7.85 -0.73
N GLU A 42 -8.72 7.82 0.19
CA GLU A 42 -9.91 8.67 0.15
C GLU A 42 -9.52 10.16 0.08
N ASN A 43 -8.55 10.57 0.90
CA ASN A 43 -8.04 11.94 0.88
C ASN A 43 -7.29 12.27 -0.42
N SER A 44 -6.51 11.32 -0.97
CA SER A 44 -5.82 11.53 -2.24
C SER A 44 -6.80 11.72 -3.40
N SER A 45 -7.88 10.94 -3.41
CA SER A 45 -8.97 11.03 -4.38
C SER A 45 -9.77 12.32 -4.24
N SER A 46 -10.00 12.81 -3.01
CA SER A 46 -10.74 14.05 -2.79
C SER A 46 -9.94 15.30 -3.18
N CYS A 47 -8.62 15.25 -2.97
CA CYS A 47 -7.71 16.37 -3.22
C CYS A 47 -7.34 16.53 -4.71
N TYR A 48 -7.47 15.47 -5.52
CA TYR A 48 -7.08 15.51 -6.93
C TYR A 48 -8.24 15.12 -7.84
N LYS A 49 -8.66 16.06 -8.68
CA LYS A 49 -9.58 15.78 -9.80
C LYS A 49 -8.79 15.30 -11.01
N PRO A 50 -8.93 14.03 -11.43
CA PRO A 50 -8.25 13.54 -12.61
C PRO A 50 -8.65 14.27 -13.88
N ARG A 51 -7.69 14.42 -14.79
CA ARG A 51 -7.94 14.80 -16.18
C ARG A 51 -8.37 13.57 -17.00
N VAL A 52 -8.74 13.79 -18.26
CA VAL A 52 -9.34 12.79 -19.17
C VAL A 52 -8.51 11.50 -19.31
N ASN A 53 -7.18 11.57 -19.23
CA ASN A 53 -6.31 10.43 -19.50
C ASN A 53 -5.83 9.77 -18.20
N LEU A 54 -6.55 8.72 -17.81
CA LEU A 54 -6.22 7.86 -16.68
C LEU A 54 -5.77 6.49 -17.17
N THR A 55 -4.79 5.93 -16.48
CA THR A 55 -4.27 4.58 -16.76
C THR A 55 -4.21 3.78 -15.46
N VAL A 56 -4.60 2.52 -15.51
CA VAL A 56 -4.42 1.57 -14.42
C VAL A 56 -3.13 0.78 -14.69
N ASP A 57 -2.22 0.74 -13.71
CA ASP A 57 -0.97 -0.01 -13.83
C ASP A 57 -0.59 -0.68 -12.49
N GLU A 58 0.31 -1.65 -12.57
CA GLU A 58 0.85 -2.40 -11.45
C GLU A 58 2.12 -1.76 -10.89
N GLN A 59 2.07 -1.32 -9.63
CA GLN A 59 3.27 -0.96 -8.88
C GLN A 59 3.67 -2.10 -7.93
N LEU A 60 4.91 -2.56 -8.07
CA LEU A 60 5.51 -3.50 -7.13
C LEU A 60 6.40 -2.73 -6.16
N LEU A 61 6.05 -2.73 -4.88
CA LEU A 61 6.92 -2.20 -3.82
C LEU A 61 7.89 -3.30 -3.37
N PRO A 62 9.21 -3.16 -3.62
CA PRO A 62 10.19 -4.16 -3.25
C PRO A 62 10.13 -4.45 -1.76
N SER A 63 9.98 -5.72 -1.40
CA SER A 63 9.91 -6.13 -0.01
C SER A 63 10.48 -7.52 0.16
N LYS A 64 11.37 -7.67 1.14
CA LYS A 64 11.87 -8.96 1.62
C LYS A 64 11.20 -9.38 2.93
N ALA A 65 10.17 -8.65 3.36
CA ALA A 65 9.43 -8.99 4.56
C ALA A 65 8.60 -10.25 4.32
N ARG A 66 8.51 -11.10 5.34
CA ARG A 66 7.61 -12.26 5.30
C ARG A 66 6.18 -11.76 5.42
N CYS A 67 5.49 -11.66 4.28
CA CYS A 67 4.17 -11.09 4.16
C CYS A 67 3.29 -12.04 3.33
N PRO A 68 2.06 -12.37 3.76
CA PRO A 68 1.24 -13.37 3.07
C PRO A 68 0.79 -12.98 1.66
N PHE A 69 0.88 -11.71 1.29
CA PHE A 69 0.53 -11.18 -0.04
C PHE A 69 1.75 -10.65 -0.80
N SER A 70 2.97 -11.08 -0.44
CA SER A 70 4.14 -10.85 -1.27
C SER A 70 4.02 -11.63 -2.58
N GLN A 71 4.29 -10.98 -3.70
CA GLN A 71 4.23 -11.57 -5.04
C GLN A 71 5.61 -11.56 -5.71
N TYR A 72 5.82 -12.56 -6.58
CA TYR A 72 6.96 -12.62 -7.47
C TYR A 72 6.55 -12.16 -8.88
N ILE A 73 7.24 -11.16 -9.42
CA ILE A 73 7.04 -10.65 -10.79
C ILE A 73 8.39 -10.68 -11.52
N PRO A 74 8.61 -11.63 -12.45
CA PRO A 74 9.93 -11.84 -13.07
C PRO A 74 10.38 -10.68 -13.96
N SER A 75 9.44 -9.90 -14.50
CA SER A 75 9.71 -8.76 -15.39
C SER A 75 10.14 -7.49 -14.67
N LYS A 76 9.97 -7.39 -13.35
CA LYS A 76 10.36 -6.22 -12.55
C LYS A 76 11.82 -6.38 -12.06
N PRO A 77 12.56 -5.27 -11.88
CA PRO A 77 13.97 -5.32 -11.46
C PRO A 77 14.12 -5.98 -10.08
N ASP A 78 13.30 -5.56 -9.12
CA ASP A 78 13.11 -6.28 -7.86
C ASP A 78 11.96 -7.26 -8.03
N LYS A 79 12.28 -8.56 -8.05
CA LYS A 79 11.29 -9.57 -8.42
C LYS A 79 10.30 -9.89 -7.32
N PHE A 80 10.62 -9.62 -6.06
CA PHE A 80 9.76 -9.92 -4.91
C PHE A 80 9.30 -8.63 -4.23
N GLY A 81 7.99 -8.50 -4.00
CA GLY A 81 7.44 -7.32 -3.36
C GLY A 81 5.96 -7.41 -3.08
N ILE A 82 5.40 -6.31 -2.59
CA ILE A 82 3.95 -6.13 -2.41
C ILE A 82 3.43 -5.45 -3.67
N LYS A 83 2.49 -6.10 -4.37
CA LYS A 83 1.88 -5.57 -5.59
C LYS A 83 0.67 -4.71 -5.23
N PHE A 84 0.63 -3.51 -5.79
CA PHE A 84 -0.51 -2.59 -5.76
C PHE A 84 -1.00 -2.32 -7.17
N TRP A 85 -2.32 -2.21 -7.30
CA TRP A 85 -2.94 -1.65 -8.49
C TRP A 85 -3.16 -0.17 -8.29
N LEU A 86 -2.57 0.65 -9.16
CA LEU A 86 -2.67 2.09 -9.09
C LEU A 86 -3.44 2.66 -10.27
N LEU A 87 -4.34 3.60 -9.97
CA LEU A 87 -4.90 4.51 -10.96
C LEU A 87 -4.01 5.76 -11.04
N VAL A 88 -3.44 6.05 -12.21
CA VAL A 88 -2.48 7.15 -12.39
C VAL A 88 -2.95 8.06 -13.52
N CYS A 89 -2.81 9.37 -13.32
CA CYS A 89 -3.00 10.36 -14.39
C CYS A 89 -1.72 10.46 -15.24
N VAL A 90 -1.85 10.26 -16.55
CA VAL A 90 -0.72 10.20 -17.50
C VAL A 90 0.14 11.47 -17.46
N TYR A 91 -0.49 12.62 -17.25
CA TYR A 91 0.19 13.92 -17.34
C TYR A 91 0.87 14.37 -16.04
N SER A 92 0.32 14.04 -14.87
CA SER A 92 0.88 14.51 -13.60
C SER A 92 1.52 13.41 -12.77
N LYS A 93 1.46 12.14 -13.19
CA LYS A 93 2.02 10.98 -12.47
C LYS A 93 1.60 10.90 -10.99
N ASN A 94 0.46 11.48 -10.64
CA ASN A 94 -0.12 11.34 -9.30
C ASN A 94 -0.93 10.04 -9.24
N GLY A 95 -0.67 9.22 -8.22
CA GLY A 95 -1.49 8.05 -7.91
C GLY A 95 -2.77 8.48 -7.22
N LEU A 96 -3.90 7.95 -7.66
CA LEU A 96 -5.25 8.37 -7.24
C LEU A 96 -5.95 7.31 -6.38
N ASN A 97 -5.61 6.04 -6.60
CA ASN A 97 -6.11 4.90 -5.86
C ASN A 97 -5.03 3.83 -5.75
N GLY A 98 -5.03 3.05 -4.67
CA GLY A 98 -4.16 1.91 -4.46
C GLY A 98 -4.91 0.72 -3.86
N ALA A 99 -5.36 -0.20 -4.70
CA ALA A 99 -5.98 -1.43 -4.23
C ALA A 99 -4.90 -2.49 -3.99
N ASP A 100 -5.03 -3.21 -2.87
CA ASP A 100 -4.19 -4.35 -2.54
C ASP A 100 -4.46 -5.49 -3.54
N SER A 101 -3.62 -6.52 -3.51
CA SER A 101 -3.43 -7.60 -4.50
C SER A 101 -4.65 -8.36 -5.06
N GLU A 102 -5.87 -8.07 -4.65
CA GLU A 102 -7.10 -8.69 -5.16
C GLU A 102 -7.79 -7.71 -6.13
N ARG A 103 -7.73 -8.03 -7.43
CA ARG A 103 -8.46 -7.30 -8.48
C ARG A 103 -9.96 -7.34 -8.12
N PRO A 104 -10.70 -6.21 -8.08
CA PRO A 104 -12.16 -6.29 -8.06
C PRO A 104 -12.57 -7.03 -9.33
N ALA A 105 -13.31 -8.13 -9.18
CA ALA A 105 -13.85 -8.86 -10.31
C ALA A 105 -14.73 -7.91 -11.13
N ASP A 106 -14.59 -7.99 -12.46
CA ASP A 106 -15.47 -7.31 -13.41
C ASP A 106 -16.95 -7.71 -13.19
#